data_AF-A0A1B6LDR9-F1
#
_entry.id   AF-A0A1B6LDR9-F1
#
_cell.length_a   1.000
_cell.length_b   1.000
_cell.length_c   1.000
_cell.angle_alpha   90.00
_cell.angle_beta   90.00
_cell.angle_gamma   90.00
#
_symmetry.space_group_name_H-M   'P 1'
#
loop_
_entity.id
_entity.type
_entity.pdbx_description
1 polymer ?
#
loop_
_entity_poly.entity_id
_entity_poly.type
_entity_poly.pdbx_seq_one_letter_code
_entity_poly.pdbx_strand_id
1 'polypeptide(L)'
;LDDLVRRGLYISDIPVHDATRDLVLMSEQFEADYKLTRNLELLTDKLQQTYRLLDGEKQKTDRLLYSVLPISVASELRHRRPVPPKRFDPVTVMFSGIVGFSKYCANHTDAAGAMKIVTLLNRLYTRFDVLT
;
A
#
# COMPACT_ATOMS: atom_id res chain seq x y z
N LEU A 1 -42.38 4.02 10.68
CA LEU A 1 -42.73 3.03 11.74
C LEU A 1 -42.33 3.54 13.11
N ASP A 2 -41.12 4.09 13.29
CA ASP A 2 -40.67 4.61 14.59
C ASP A 2 -41.62 5.68 15.18
N ASP A 3 -42.14 6.59 14.36
CA ASP A 3 -43.11 7.60 14.82
C ASP A 3 -44.48 7.03 15.19
N LEU A 4 -44.90 5.94 14.54
CA LEU A 4 -46.12 5.20 14.90
C LEU A 4 -45.94 4.53 16.26
N VAL A 5 -44.81 3.84 16.45
CA VAL A 5 -44.44 3.19 17.71
C VAL A 5 -44.30 4.20 18.84
N ARG A 6 -43.71 5.38 18.59
CA ARG A 6 -43.61 6.48 19.57
C ARG A 6 -44.96 7.03 20.01
N ARG A 7 -45.98 6.94 19.15
CA ARG A 7 -47.36 7.34 19.47
C ARG A 7 -48.21 6.18 20.01
N GLY A 8 -47.63 4.99 20.20
CA GLY A 8 -48.32 3.80 20.68
C GLY A 8 -49.27 3.17 19.65
N LEU A 9 -49.11 3.50 18.37
CA LEU A 9 -49.93 2.99 17.27
C LEU A 9 -49.16 1.93 16.48
N TYR A 10 -49.88 0.94 15.98
CA TYR A 10 -49.33 -0.15 15.15
C TYR A 10 -49.76 0.00 13.70
N ILE A 11 -49.01 -0.61 12.78
CA ILE A 11 -49.37 -0.63 11.35
C ILE A 11 -50.71 -1.37 11.11
N SER A 12 -51.12 -2.24 12.03
CA SER A 12 -52.43 -2.92 12.01
C SER A 12 -53.60 -1.97 12.26
N ASP A 13 -53.36 -0.82 12.89
CA ASP A 13 -54.39 0.15 13.25
C ASP A 13 -54.78 1.04 12.06
N ILE A 14 -54.01 0.97 10.95
CA ILE A 14 -54.30 1.67 9.69
C ILE A 14 -55.03 0.70 8.74
N PRO A 15 -56.26 1.04 8.28
CA PRO A 15 -57.01 0.20 7.35
C PRO A 15 -56.23 -0.09 6.06
N VAL A 16 -56.40 -1.30 5.50
CA VAL A 16 -55.65 -1.74 4.30
C VAL A 16 -55.95 -0.96 3.03
N HIS A 17 -57.08 -0.26 2.96
CA HIS A 17 -57.48 0.59 1.84
C HIS A 17 -57.08 2.07 2.04
N ASP A 18 -56.51 2.40 3.20
CA ASP A 18 -56.06 3.75 3.50
C ASP A 18 -54.68 3.98 2.87
N ALA A 19 -54.58 5.01 2.03
CA ALA A 19 -53.34 5.36 1.33
C ALA A 19 -52.18 5.71 2.28
N THR A 20 -52.47 6.09 3.53
CA THR A 20 -51.43 6.34 4.55
C THR A 20 -50.66 5.06 4.90
N ARG A 21 -51.26 3.88 4.79
CA ARG A 21 -50.59 2.59 5.02
C ARG A 21 -49.48 2.36 4.01
N ASP A 22 -49.78 2.59 2.73
CA ASP A 22 -48.82 2.44 1.63
C ASP A 22 -47.68 3.46 1.76
N LEU A 23 -48.01 4.71 2.12
CA LEU A 23 -47.01 5.76 2.31
C LEU A 23 -46.01 5.42 3.44
N VAL A 24 -46.50 4.87 4.56
CA VAL A 24 -45.64 4.45 5.68
C VAL A 24 -44.73 3.30 5.26
N LEU A 25 -45.26 2.27 4.58
CA LEU A 25 -44.46 1.14 4.11
C LEU A 25 -43.42 1.56 3.08
N MET A 26 -43.80 2.43 2.13
CA MET A 26 -42.87 3.02 1.17
C MET A 26 -41.76 3.79 1.86
N SER A 27 -42.07 4.62 2.87
CA SER A 27 -41.03 5.39 3.58
C SER A 27 -39.99 4.50 4.26
N GLU A 28 -40.40 3.38 4.84
CA GLU A 28 -39.50 2.42 5.48
C GLU A 28 -38.63 1.71 4.45
N GLN A 29 -39.22 1.34 3.31
CA GLN A 29 -38.50 0.72 2.22
C GLN A 29 -37.48 1.70 1.61
N PHE A 30 -37.87 2.95 1.36
CA PHE A 30 -36.96 4.01 0.93
C PHE A 30 -35.83 4.22 1.94
N GLU A 31 -36.12 4.21 3.24
CA GLU A 31 -35.09 4.39 4.26
C GLU A 31 -34.12 3.21 4.34
N ALA A 32 -34.61 1.98 4.20
CA ALA A 32 -33.80 0.77 4.13
C ALA A 32 -32.89 0.77 2.89
N ASP A 33 -33.46 1.08 1.72
CA ASP A 33 -32.73 1.15 0.45
C ASP A 33 -31.68 2.27 0.48
N TYR A 34 -32.01 3.41 1.08
CA TYR A 34 -31.07 4.52 1.27
C TYR A 34 -29.92 4.13 2.20
N LYS A 35 -30.20 3.48 3.34
CA LYS A 35 -29.17 2.96 4.25
C LYS A 35 -28.26 1.95 3.56
N LEU A 36 -28.84 1.03 2.78
CA LEU A 36 -28.08 0.03 2.02
C LEU A 36 -27.18 0.69 0.99
N THR A 37 -27.72 1.60 0.18
CA THR A 37 -26.97 2.32 -0.87
C THR A 37 -25.81 3.11 -0.26
N ARG A 38 -26.06 3.84 0.83
CA ARG A 38 -25.02 4.59 1.55
C ARG A 38 -23.92 3.68 2.09
N ASN A 39 -24.28 2.51 2.64
CA ASN A 39 -23.30 1.54 3.12
C ASN A 39 -22.46 0.98 1.96
N LEU A 40 -23.07 0.70 0.81
CA LEU A 40 -22.35 0.24 -0.39
C LEU A 40 -21.39 1.30 -0.92
N GLU A 41 -21.79 2.57 -0.95
CA GLU A 41 -20.91 3.68 -1.32
C GLU A 41 -19.71 3.78 -0.38
N LEU A 42 -19.94 3.78 0.93
CA LEU A 42 -18.87 3.84 1.94
C LEU A 42 -17.90 2.65 1.83
N LEU A 43 -18.43 1.44 1.62
CA LEU A 43 -17.61 0.24 1.43
C LEU A 43 -16.81 0.32 0.14
N THR A 44 -17.41 0.81 -0.94
CA THR A 44 -16.74 0.98 -2.23
C THR A 44 -15.61 1.98 -2.14
N ASP A 45 -15.83 3.13 -1.49
CA ASP A 45 -14.80 4.14 -1.26
C ASP A 45 -13.65 3.59 -0.42
N LYS A 46 -13.96 2.85 0.65
CA LYS A 46 -12.95 2.20 1.50
C LYS A 46 -12.16 1.14 0.72
N LEU A 47 -12.82 0.38 -0.14
CA LEU A 47 -12.18 -0.63 -0.98
C LEU A 47 -11.26 0.03 -2.00
N GLN A 48 -11.69 1.12 -2.65
CA GLN A 48 -10.86 1.89 -3.56
C GLN A 48 -9.62 2.49 -2.85
N GLN A 49 -9.80 3.06 -1.65
CA GLN A 49 -8.68 3.56 -0.86
C GLN A 49 -7.69 2.45 -0.52
N THR A 50 -8.19 1.31 -0.05
CA THR A 50 -7.36 0.14 0.29
C THR A 50 -6.61 -0.37 -0.94
N TYR A 51 -7.26 -0.40 -2.10
CA TYR A 51 -6.63 -0.80 -3.36
C TYR A 51 -5.50 0.15 -3.77
N ARG A 52 -5.68 1.47 -3.62
CA ARG A 52 -4.62 2.46 -3.89
C ARG A 52 -3.42 2.29 -2.96
N LEU A 53 -3.66 2.05 -1.67
CA LEU A 53 -2.59 1.79 -0.71
C LEU A 53 -1.84 0.50 -1.04
N LEU A 54 -2.58 -0.56 -1.39
CA LEU A 54 -2.01 -1.83 -1.80
C LEU A 54 -1.16 -1.68 -3.06
N ASP A 55 -1.65 -0.96 -4.07
CA ASP A 55 -0.90 -0.73 -5.31
C ASP A 55 0.39 0.07 -5.05
N GLY A 56 0.32 1.11 -4.21
CA GLY A 56 1.51 1.87 -3.80
C GLY A 56 2.56 1.01 -3.09
N GLU A 57 2.14 0.11 -2.19
CA GLU A 57 3.07 -0.79 -1.50
C GLU A 57 3.65 -1.85 -2.44
N LYS A 58 2.84 -2.33 -3.39
CA LYS A 58 3.26 -3.25 -4.44
C LYS A 58 4.33 -2.61 -5.35
N GLN A 59 4.13 -1.34 -5.72
CA GLN A 59 5.11 -0.57 -6.50
C GLN A 59 6.42 -0.35 -5.75
N LYS A 60 6.39 -0.03 -4.45
CA LYS A 60 7.61 0.07 -3.63
C LYS A 60 8.37 -1.25 -3.58
N THR A 61 7.65 -2.35 -3.38
CA THR A 61 8.23 -3.69 -3.33
C THR A 61 8.87 -4.06 -4.67
N ASP A 62 8.16 -3.83 -5.78
CA ASP A 62 8.69 -4.05 -7.12
C ASP A 62 9.94 -3.19 -7.37
N ARG A 63 9.91 -1.90 -7.02
CA ARG A 63 11.08 -1.00 -7.16
C ARG A 63 12.30 -1.53 -6.43
N LEU A 64 12.14 -2.02 -5.20
CA LEU A 64 13.23 -2.61 -4.42
C LEU A 64 13.78 -3.87 -5.11
N LEU A 65 12.91 -4.73 -5.63
CA LEU A 65 13.33 -5.96 -6.33
C LEU A 65 14.16 -5.64 -7.57
N TYR A 66 13.76 -4.64 -8.36
CA TYR A 66 14.48 -4.21 -9.56
C TYR A 66 15.70 -3.31 -9.29
N SER A 67 15.85 -2.73 -8.09
CA SER A 67 16.99 -1.86 -7.78
C SER A 67 18.27 -2.60 -7.43
N VAL A 68 18.18 -3.85 -6.96
CA VAL A 68 19.35 -4.62 -6.49
C VAL A 68 19.72 -5.79 -7.41
N LEU A 69 18.78 -6.26 -8.23
CA LEU A 69 18.96 -7.43 -9.09
C LEU A 69 18.87 -7.03 -10.56
N PRO A 70 19.58 -7.73 -11.45
CA PRO A 70 19.36 -7.60 -12.89
C PRO A 70 17.88 -7.83 -13.25
N ILE A 71 17.36 -7.05 -14.19
CA ILE A 71 15.93 -7.08 -14.60
C ILE A 71 15.45 -8.51 -14.91
N SER A 72 16.28 -9.32 -15.57
CA SER A 72 15.95 -10.71 -15.90
C SER A 72 15.74 -11.57 -14.66
N VAL A 73 16.60 -11.46 -13.66
CA VAL A 73 16.50 -12.20 -12.39
C VAL A 73 15.31 -11.70 -11.56
N ALA A 74 15.14 -10.38 -11.46
CA ALA A 74 14.02 -9.76 -10.75
C ALA A 74 12.66 -10.18 -11.33
N SER A 75 12.54 -10.22 -12.67
CA SER A 75 11.32 -10.65 -13.36
C SER A 75 10.96 -12.11 -13.05
N GLU A 76 11.94 -13.02 -13.05
CA GLU A 76 11.70 -14.43 -12.70
C GLU A 76 11.22 -14.57 -11.24
N LEU A 77 11.88 -13.90 -10.31
CA LEU A 77 11.51 -13.94 -8.88
C LEU A 77 10.13 -13.33 -8.63
N ARG A 78 9.75 -12.26 -9.34
CA ARG A 78 8.43 -11.64 -9.25
C ARG A 78 7.30 -12.62 -9.61
N HIS A 79 7.55 -13.51 -10.57
CA HIS A 79 6.61 -14.57 -10.96
C HIS A 79 6.77 -15.85 -10.13
N ARG A 80 7.54 -15.82 -9.03
CA ARG A 80 7.86 -16.98 -8.18
C ARG A 80 8.51 -18.13 -8.94
N ARG A 81 9.24 -17.84 -10.02
CA ARG A 81 9.96 -18.83 -10.80
C ARG A 81 11.39 -18.98 -10.26
N PRO A 82 11.91 -20.22 -10.18
CA PRO A 82 13.27 -20.45 -9.70
C PRO A 82 14.29 -19.90 -10.70
N VAL A 83 15.37 -19.30 -10.19
CA VAL A 83 16.49 -18.81 -11.01
C VAL A 83 17.65 -19.79 -10.86
N PRO A 84 17.89 -20.66 -11.86
CA PRO A 84 19.00 -21.61 -11.78
C PRO A 84 20.35 -20.88 -11.88
N PRO A 85 21.41 -21.39 -11.23
CA PRO A 85 22.76 -20.86 -11.41
C PRO A 85 23.17 -20.87 -12.88
N LYS A 86 23.81 -19.78 -13.32
CA LYS A 86 24.33 -19.65 -14.69
C LYS A 86 25.81 -19.33 -14.64
N ARG A 87 26.56 -19.98 -15.52
CA ARG A 87 27.95 -19.63 -15.82
C ARG A 87 27.95 -18.60 -16.94
N PHE A 88 28.70 -17.51 -16.76
CA PHE A 88 28.83 -16.44 -17.74
C PHE A 88 30.31 -16.29 -18.11
N ASP A 89 30.62 -16.41 -19.40
CA ASP A 89 31.98 -16.23 -19.93
C ASP A 89 31.90 -15.49 -21.28
N PRO A 90 32.68 -14.41 -21.51
CA PRO A 90 33.55 -13.69 -20.56
C PRO A 90 32.83 -12.57 -19.78
N VAL A 91 33.22 -12.37 -18.50
CA VAL A 91 32.76 -11.25 -17.66
C VAL A 91 33.94 -10.44 -17.12
N THR A 92 33.74 -9.15 -16.88
CA THR A 92 34.72 -8.26 -16.26
C THR A 92 34.23 -7.84 -14.87
N VAL A 93 35.12 -7.83 -13.88
CA VAL A 93 34.80 -7.44 -12.49
C VAL A 93 35.67 -6.25 -12.09
N MET A 94 35.07 -5.24 -11.46
CA MET A 94 35.75 -4.06 -10.93
C MET A 94 35.68 -4.06 -9.41
N PHE A 95 36.83 -3.81 -8.76
CA PHE A 95 36.91 -3.58 -7.31
C PHE A 95 37.39 -2.16 -7.04
N SER A 96 36.73 -1.47 -6.12
CA SER A 96 37.10 -0.12 -5.68
C SER A 96 37.00 -0.02 -4.16
N GLY A 97 37.99 0.61 -3.53
CA GLY A 97 38.04 0.81 -2.07
C GLY A 97 38.49 2.22 -1.70
N ILE A 98 38.22 2.61 -0.46
CA ILE A 98 38.62 3.90 0.09
C ILE A 98 39.93 3.73 0.87
N VAL A 99 40.99 4.41 0.43
CA VAL A 99 42.30 4.37 1.08
C VAL A 99 42.21 4.93 2.51
N GLY A 100 42.74 4.20 3.49
CA GLY A 100 42.78 4.64 4.89
C GLY A 100 41.44 4.63 5.62
N PHE A 101 40.39 4.03 5.04
CA PHE A 101 39.04 4.03 5.61
C PHE A 101 38.97 3.46 7.03
N SER A 102 39.70 2.38 7.34
CA SER A 102 39.74 1.79 8.69
C SER A 102 40.27 2.78 9.74
N LYS A 103 41.34 3.52 9.42
CA LYS A 103 41.91 4.55 10.31
C LYS A 103 40.94 5.73 10.46
N TYR A 104 40.28 6.13 9.37
CA TYR A 104 39.27 7.17 9.41
C TYR A 104 38.10 6.81 10.34
N CYS A 105 37.63 5.56 10.29
CA CYS A 105 36.59 5.07 11.19
C CYS A 105 37.04 5.02 12.66
N ALA A 106 38.26 4.53 12.91
CA ALA A 106 38.83 4.46 14.26
C ALA A 106 39.00 5.84 14.92
N ASN A 107 39.20 6.88 14.11
CA ASN A 107 39.30 8.26 14.59
C ASN A 107 37.92 8.93 14.85
N HIS A 108 36.82 8.29 14.48
CA HIS A 108 35.46 8.84 14.51
C HIS A 108 34.49 7.86 15.17
N THR A 109 34.81 7.41 16.39
CA THR A 109 34.05 6.42 17.16
C THR A 109 32.83 6.98 17.88
N ASP A 110 32.69 8.30 17.95
CA ASP A 110 31.55 8.97 18.57
C ASP A 110 30.32 8.99 17.64
N ALA A 111 29.13 9.24 18.19
CA ALA A 111 27.89 9.24 17.41
C ALA A 111 27.90 10.28 16.27
N ALA A 112 28.52 11.45 16.49
CA ALA A 112 28.65 12.47 15.45
C ALA A 112 29.67 12.07 14.37
N GLY A 113 30.77 11.40 14.75
CA GLY A 113 31.73 10.80 13.84
C GLY A 113 31.13 9.70 12.96
N ALA A 114 30.35 8.79 13.55
CA ALA A 114 29.64 7.74 12.82
C ALA A 114 28.72 8.31 11.73
N MET A 115 27.97 9.38 12.04
CA MET A 115 27.12 10.05 11.06
C MET A 115 27.90 10.71 9.92
N LYS A 116 29.11 11.23 10.18
CA LYS A 116 30.00 11.74 9.12
C LYS A 116 30.42 10.62 8.18
N ILE A 117 30.76 9.44 8.71
CA ILE A 117 31.12 8.26 7.89
C ILE A 117 29.94 7.85 7.00
N VAL A 118 28.74 7.74 7.56
CA VAL A 118 27.53 7.39 6.78
C VAL A 118 27.26 8.41 5.68
N THR A 119 27.39 9.70 5.99
CA THR A 119 27.20 10.78 5.00
C THR A 119 28.22 10.71 3.87
N LEU A 120 29.48 10.41 4.19
CA LEU A 120 30.54 10.21 3.19
C LEU A 120 30.21 9.04 2.26
N LEU A 121 29.86 7.88 2.83
CA LEU A 121 29.53 6.68 2.05
C LEU A 121 28.31 6.90 1.16
N ASN A 122 27.25 7.51 1.69
CA ASN A 122 26.05 7.83 0.90
C ASN A 122 26.40 8.73 -0.29
N ARG A 123 27.18 9.80 -0.07
CA ARG A 123 27.60 10.68 -1.16
C ARG A 123 28.42 9.96 -2.22
N LEU A 124 29.30 9.04 -1.82
CA LEU A 124 30.15 8.29 -2.72
C LEU A 124 29.33 7.29 -3.56
N TYR A 125 28.50 6.46 -2.92
CA TYR A 125 27.71 5.46 -3.63
C TYR A 125 26.60 6.07 -4.48
N THR A 126 25.93 7.14 -4.03
CA THR A 126 24.95 7.85 -4.87
C THR A 126 25.58 8.43 -6.15
N ARG A 127 26.86 8.85 -6.10
CA ARG A 127 27.56 9.30 -7.32
C ARG A 127 27.88 8.13 -8.25
N PHE A 128 28.27 6.97 -7.69
CA PHE A 128 28.48 5.77 -8.50
C PHE A 128 27.18 5.28 -9.15
N ASP A 129 26.06 5.28 -8.42
CA ASP A 129 24.75 4.87 -8.95
C ASP A 129 24.27 5.74 -10.13
N VAL A 130 24.75 6.98 -10.26
CA VAL A 130 24.45 7.85 -11.42
C VAL A 130 25.33 7.56 -12.63
N LEU A 131 26.53 7.00 -12.40
CA LEU A 131 27.47 6.64 -13.46
C LEU A 131 27.18 5.26 -14.08
N THR A 132 26.28 4.48 -13.48
CA THR A 132 25.95 3.10 -13.86
C THR A 132 24.49 2.99 -14.26
#